data_AF-A0AA97BWB7-F1
#
_entry.id   AF-A0AA97BWB7-F1
#
_cell.length_a   1.000
_cell.length_b   1.000
_cell.length_c   1.000
_cell.angle_alpha   90.00
_cell.angle_beta   90.00
_cell.angle_gamma   90.00
#
_symmetry.space_group_name_H-M   'P 1'
#
loop_
_entity.id
_entity.type
_entity.pdbx_description
1 polymer ?
#
loop_
_entity_poly.entity_id
_entity_poly.type
_entity_poly.pdbx_seq_one_letter_code
_entity_poly.pdbx_strand_id
1 'polypeptide(L)'
;MFDLVFLRELLVSSVHVLQLLLEAISVICVVIGLIKTLIVWMKTQKARTARYCFGDWLATALEFQLAADILATTVDPDLDSLIKLGIIAVIRTFLNYFLAKELEHQPPQNEPARQ
;
A
#
# COMPACT_ATOMS: atom_id res chain seq x y z
N MET A 1 -25.90 -2.98 32.38
CA MET A 1 -26.21 -2.27 31.11
C MET A 1 -25.20 -1.16 30.85
N PHE A 2 -24.79 -0.37 31.85
CA PHE A 2 -23.77 0.69 31.73
C PHE A 2 -22.36 0.20 31.34
N ASP A 3 -21.87 -0.93 31.89
CA ASP A 3 -20.50 -1.40 31.60
C ASP A 3 -20.29 -1.78 30.13
N LEU A 4 -21.26 -2.44 29.50
CA LEU A 4 -21.17 -2.89 28.11
C LEU A 4 -21.18 -1.72 27.12
N VAL A 5 -21.93 -0.67 27.42
CA VAL A 5 -21.98 0.56 26.60
C VAL A 5 -20.65 1.31 26.70
N PHE A 6 -20.12 1.47 27.91
CA PHE A 6 -18.83 2.12 28.14
C PHE A 6 -17.66 1.35 27.48
N LEU A 7 -17.62 0.02 27.62
CA LEU A 7 -16.61 -0.81 26.96
C LEU A 7 -16.68 -0.68 25.43
N ARG A 8 -17.89 -0.60 24.86
CA ARG A 8 -18.07 -0.42 23.41
C ARG A 8 -17.56 0.95 22.95
N GLU A 9 -17.88 2.03 23.66
CA GLU A 9 -17.39 3.38 23.33
C GLU A 9 -15.86 3.47 23.40
N LEU A 10 -15.25 2.86 24.41
CA LEU A 10 -13.79 2.82 24.56
C LEU A 10 -13.13 2.05 23.40
N LEU A 11 -13.72 0.91 23.01
CA LEU A 11 -13.24 0.09 21.89
C LEU A 11 -13.35 0.85 20.56
N VAL A 12 -14.51 1.45 20.29
CA VAL A 12 -14.77 2.26 19.09
C VAL A 12 -13.74 3.39 18.99
N SER A 13 -13.55 4.15 20.06
CA SER A 13 -12.59 5.26 20.09
C SER A 13 -11.15 4.80 19.86
N SER A 14 -10.74 3.71 20.51
CA SER A 14 -9.38 3.15 20.37
C SER A 14 -9.11 2.69 18.93
N VAL A 15 -10.08 2.06 18.28
CA VAL A 15 -9.95 1.63 16.89
C VAL A 15 -9.83 2.81 15.94
N HIS A 16 -10.64 3.85 16.08
CA HIS A 16 -10.54 5.04 15.23
C HIS A 16 -9.16 5.71 15.34
N VAL A 17 -8.59 5.77 16.56
CA VAL A 17 -7.23 6.28 16.77
C VAL A 17 -6.21 5.40 16.04
N LEU A 18 -6.31 4.08 16.17
CA LEU A 18 -5.37 3.16 15.53
C LEU A 18 -5.49 3.17 14.00
N GLN A 19 -6.71 3.28 13.47
CA GLN A 19 -6.97 3.45 12.04
C GLN A 19 -6.26 4.70 11.52
N LEU A 20 -6.46 5.85 12.18
CA LEU A 20 -5.82 7.11 11.79
C LEU A 20 -4.28 7.00 11.80
N LEU A 21 -3.71 6.32 12.80
CA LEU A 21 -2.27 6.10 12.87
C LEU A 21 -1.75 5.24 11.70
N LEU A 22 -2.46 4.17 11.36
CA LEU A 22 -2.08 3.30 10.25
C LEU A 22 -2.21 4.00 8.89
N GLU A 23 -3.28 4.78 8.69
CA GLU A 23 -3.45 5.65 7.52
C GLU A 23 -2.31 6.67 7.41
N ALA A 24 -1.95 7.31 8.52
CA ALA A 24 -0.85 8.27 8.55
C ALA A 24 0.50 7.62 8.19
N ILE A 25 0.79 6.43 8.74
CA ILE A 25 2.00 5.66 8.42
C ILE A 25 2.01 5.30 6.93
N SER A 26 0.88 4.84 6.39
CA SER A 26 0.73 4.53 4.97
C SER A 26 1.07 5.74 4.08
N VAL A 27 0.51 6.91 4.39
CA VAL A 27 0.81 8.15 3.66
C VAL A 27 2.29 8.51 3.75
N ILE A 28 2.90 8.39 4.92
CA ILE A 28 4.34 8.64 5.12
C ILE A 28 5.18 7.69 4.25
N CYS A 29 4.85 6.39 4.21
CA CYS A 29 5.54 5.41 3.37
C CYS A 29 5.46 5.80 1.88
N VAL A 30 4.29 6.23 1.39
CA VAL A 30 4.13 6.70 0.00
C VAL A 30 5.01 7.92 -0.27
N VAL A 31 5.03 8.90 0.63
CA VAL A 31 5.84 10.12 0.49
C VAL A 31 7.33 9.79 0.46
N ILE A 32 7.81 8.94 1.38
CA ILE A 32 9.22 8.51 1.41
C ILE A 32 9.58 7.76 0.12
N GLY A 33 8.70 6.84 -0.31
CA GLY A 33 8.88 6.09 -1.55
C GLY A 33 8.97 6.98 -2.77
N LEU A 34 8.12 8.01 -2.86
CA LEU A 34 8.15 8.99 -3.93
C LEU A 34 9.47 9.76 -3.96
N ILE A 35 9.92 10.26 -2.81
CA ILE A 35 11.18 11.01 -2.69
C ILE A 35 12.37 10.13 -3.10
N LYS A 36 12.45 8.90 -2.58
CA LYS A 36 13.52 7.94 -2.93
C LYS A 36 13.51 7.62 -4.42
N THR A 37 12.34 7.41 -4.99
CA THR A 37 12.15 7.14 -6.42
C THR A 37 12.65 8.29 -7.28
N LEU A 38 12.31 9.53 -6.94
CA LEU A 38 12.77 10.72 -7.65
C LEU A 38 14.31 10.83 -7.61
N ILE A 39 14.92 10.58 -6.45
CA ILE A 39 16.40 10.59 -6.32
C ILE A 39 17.05 9.52 -7.21
N VAL A 40 16.51 8.29 -7.19
CA VAL A 40 17.02 7.17 -8.01
C VAL A 40 16.87 7.47 -9.51
N TRP A 41 15.74 8.07 -9.90
CA TRP A 41 15.48 8.45 -11.29
C TRP A 41 16.47 9.51 -11.77
N MET A 42 16.71 10.56 -10.98
CA MET A 42 17.70 11.60 -11.29
C MET A 42 19.11 11.04 -11.43
N LYS A 43 19.52 10.10 -10.56
CA LYS A 43 20.87 9.52 -10.59
C LYS A 43 21.09 8.51 -11.72
N THR A 44 20.11 7.66 -12.00
CA THR A 44 20.33 6.47 -12.82
C THR A 44 19.78 6.64 -14.24
N GLN A 45 18.83 7.56 -14.46
CA GLN A 45 18.03 7.73 -15.70
C GLN A 45 17.31 6.44 -16.17
N LYS A 46 17.48 5.32 -15.47
CA LYS A 46 16.79 4.06 -15.69
C LYS A 46 15.43 4.12 -15.00
N ALA A 47 14.41 4.49 -15.77
CA ALA A 47 13.02 4.52 -15.32
C ALA A 47 12.56 3.20 -14.68
N ARG A 48 13.12 2.06 -15.10
CA ARG A 48 12.83 0.72 -14.56
C ARG A 48 13.22 0.59 -13.08
N THR A 49 14.43 0.98 -12.70
CA THR A 49 14.91 0.89 -11.30
C THR A 49 14.13 1.82 -10.37
N ALA A 50 13.74 3.01 -10.87
CA ALA A 50 12.88 3.93 -10.13
C ALA A 50 11.49 3.33 -9.90
N ARG A 51 10.85 2.72 -10.92
CA ARG A 51 9.53 2.07 -10.80
C ARG A 51 9.54 0.91 -9.80
N TYR A 52 10.58 0.09 -9.77
CA TYR A 52 10.73 -0.98 -8.78
C TYR A 52 10.82 -0.44 -7.36
N CYS A 53 11.65 0.58 -7.14
CA CYS A 53 11.80 1.20 -5.81
C CYS A 53 10.47 1.79 -5.34
N PHE A 54 9.73 2.46 -6.23
CA PHE A 54 8.42 3.00 -5.88
C PHE A 54 7.39 1.90 -5.57
N GLY A 55 7.37 0.82 -6.37
CA GLY A 55 6.47 -0.31 -6.17
C GLY A 55 6.62 -0.97 -4.79
N ASP A 56 7.84 -1.10 -4.30
CA ASP A 56 8.15 -1.67 -2.98
C ASP A 56 7.60 -0.81 -1.82
N TRP A 57 7.80 0.51 -1.90
CA TRP A 57 7.24 1.45 -0.93
C TRP A 57 5.71 1.52 -0.98
N LEU A 58 5.12 1.43 -2.19
CA LEU A 58 3.69 1.34 -2.35
C LEU A 58 3.14 0.07 -1.69
N ALA A 59 3.78 -1.09 -1.90
CA ALA A 59 3.41 -2.37 -1.30
C ALA A 59 3.42 -2.34 0.24
N THR A 60 4.36 -1.61 0.82
CA THR A 60 4.39 -1.39 2.28
C THR A 60 3.22 -0.50 2.74
N ALA A 61 2.97 0.63 2.07
CA ALA A 61 1.85 1.52 2.41
C ALA A 61 0.48 0.82 2.29
N LEU A 62 0.39 -0.09 1.32
CA LEU A 62 -0.72 -0.98 1.04
C LEU A 62 -1.15 -1.83 2.25
N GLU A 63 -0.18 -2.47 2.89
CA GLU A 63 -0.40 -3.36 4.03
C GLU A 63 -0.93 -2.60 5.24
N PHE A 64 -0.36 -1.42 5.52
CA PHE A 64 -0.85 -0.56 6.61
C PHE A 64 -2.28 -0.08 6.38
N GLN A 65 -2.62 0.26 5.14
CA GLN A 65 -3.97 0.70 4.80
C GLN A 65 -4.97 -0.46 4.99
N LEU A 66 -4.65 -1.66 4.49
CA LEU A 66 -5.46 -2.85 4.71
C LEU A 66 -5.65 -3.15 6.20
N ALA A 67 -4.62 -2.97 7.03
CA ALA A 67 -4.74 -3.12 8.47
C ALA A 67 -5.70 -2.09 9.09
N ALA A 68 -5.63 -0.82 8.65
CA ALA A 68 -6.55 0.23 9.08
C ALA A 68 -8.01 -0.11 8.74
N ASP A 69 -8.21 -0.68 7.57
CA ASP A 69 -9.53 -1.08 7.09
C ASP A 69 -10.12 -2.26 7.84
N ILE A 70 -9.31 -3.29 8.13
CA ILE A 70 -9.72 -4.42 8.97
C ILE A 70 -10.21 -3.91 10.33
N LEU A 71 -9.52 -2.93 10.92
CA LEU A 71 -9.96 -2.30 12.17
C LEU A 71 -11.30 -1.60 12.02
N ALA A 72 -11.49 -0.80 10.96
CA ALA A 72 -12.77 -0.13 10.68
C ALA A 72 -13.93 -1.13 10.58
N THR A 73 -13.73 -2.23 9.85
CA THR A 73 -14.76 -3.28 9.67
C THR A 73 -15.16 -3.96 10.99
N THR A 74 -14.27 -3.96 11.99
CA THR A 74 -14.50 -4.59 13.30
C THR A 74 -15.48 -3.78 14.16
N VAL A 75 -15.56 -2.47 13.93
CA VAL A 75 -16.30 -1.54 14.80
C VAL A 75 -17.64 -1.13 14.20
N ASP A 76 -17.64 -0.80 12.91
CA ASP A 76 -18.85 -0.57 12.13
C ASP A 76 -18.72 -1.34 10.82
N PRO A 77 -19.37 -2.51 10.69
CA PRO A 77 -19.43 -3.25 9.43
C PRO A 77 -20.34 -2.50 8.44
N ASP A 78 -19.89 -1.36 7.96
CA ASP A 78 -20.55 -0.55 6.94
C ASP A 78 -20.13 -1.03 5.54
N LEU A 79 -21.06 -1.69 4.85
CA LEU A 79 -20.78 -2.38 3.58
C LEU A 79 -20.34 -1.42 2.46
N ASP A 80 -20.80 -0.17 2.47
CA ASP A 80 -20.47 0.82 1.43
C ASP A 80 -18.98 1.23 1.53
N SER A 81 -18.52 1.43 2.76
CA SER A 81 -17.11 1.70 3.08
C SER A 81 -16.19 0.53 2.71
N LEU A 82 -16.61 -0.72 3.01
CA LEU A 82 -15.89 -1.93 2.57
C LEU A 82 -15.78 -2.05 1.05
N ILE A 83 -16.86 -1.76 0.31
CA ILE A 83 -16.89 -1.90 -1.15
C ILE A 83 -15.94 -0.88 -1.80
N LYS A 84 -15.97 0.36 -1.33
CA LYS A 84 -15.09 1.42 -1.86
C LYS A 84 -13.63 1.06 -1.66
N LEU A 85 -13.32 0.47 -0.53
CA LEU A 85 -11.99 -0.02 -0.25
C LEU A 85 -11.60 -1.23 -1.09
N GLY A 86 -12.51 -2.19 -1.25
CA GLY A 86 -12.30 -3.34 -2.14
C GLY A 86 -11.96 -2.91 -3.57
N ILE A 87 -12.63 -1.86 -4.07
CA ILE A 87 -12.33 -1.26 -5.38
C ILE A 87 -10.90 -0.70 -5.42
N ILE A 88 -10.48 0.04 -4.39
CA ILE A 88 -9.12 0.58 -4.30
C ILE A 88 -8.09 -0.56 -4.29
N ALA A 89 -8.32 -1.61 -3.50
CA ALA A 89 -7.45 -2.78 -3.44
C ALA A 89 -7.35 -3.51 -4.80
N VAL A 90 -8.45 -3.66 -5.53
CA VAL A 90 -8.47 -4.30 -6.86
C VAL A 90 -7.68 -3.48 -7.89
N ILE A 91 -7.89 -2.16 -7.96
CA ILE A 91 -7.16 -1.27 -8.88
C ILE A 91 -5.65 -1.42 -8.66
N ARG A 92 -5.26 -1.54 -7.41
CA ARG A 92 -3.89 -1.59 -6.93
C ARG A 92 -3.23 -2.92 -7.26
N THR A 93 -3.92 -4.03 -7.04
CA THR A 93 -3.49 -5.36 -7.50
C THR A 93 -3.36 -5.39 -9.02
N PHE A 94 -4.31 -4.80 -9.75
CA PHE A 94 -4.27 -4.79 -11.21
C PHE A 94 -3.07 -4.00 -11.75
N LEU A 95 -2.83 -2.79 -11.25
CA LEU A 95 -1.68 -1.97 -11.65
C LEU A 95 -0.34 -2.62 -11.28
N ASN A 96 -0.23 -3.19 -10.07
CA ASN A 96 1.00 -3.84 -9.63
C ASN A 96 1.27 -5.13 -10.42
N TYR A 97 0.23 -5.93 -10.68
CA TYR A 97 0.30 -7.13 -11.50
C TYR A 97 0.71 -6.80 -12.95
N PHE A 98 0.11 -5.77 -13.55
CA PHE A 98 0.45 -5.35 -14.91
C PHE A 98 1.89 -4.89 -15.00
N LEU A 99 2.35 -4.12 -14.00
CA LEU A 99 3.74 -3.68 -13.91
C LEU A 99 4.70 -4.87 -13.79
N ALA A 100 4.40 -5.83 -12.90
CA ALA A 100 5.19 -7.06 -12.74
C ALA A 100 5.24 -7.90 -14.03
N LYS A 101 4.12 -8.01 -14.74
CA LYS A 101 4.02 -8.75 -16.01
C LYS A 101 4.79 -8.09 -17.16
N GLU A 102 4.79 -6.76 -17.24
CA GLU A 102 5.61 -5.99 -18.20
C GLU A 102 7.12 -6.20 -17.95
N LEU A 103 7.50 -6.53 -16.71
CA LEU A 103 8.89 -6.77 -16.34
C LEU A 103 9.37 -8.18 -16.72
N GLU A 104 8.52 -9.20 -16.62
CA GLU A 104 8.81 -10.59 -17.02
C GLU A 104 8.99 -10.76 -18.54
N HIS A 105 8.42 -9.89 -19.36
CA HIS A 105 8.48 -9.99 -20.83
C HIS A 105 9.81 -9.49 -21.44
N GLN A 106 10.89 -9.34 -20.67
CA GLN A 106 12.22 -9.15 -21.26
C GLN A 106 12.99 -10.46 -21.28
N PRO A 107 13.34 -10.99 -22.48
CA PRO A 107 14.32 -12.05 -22.56
C PRO A 107 15.64 -11.56 -21.94
N PRO A 108 16.41 -12.44 -21.27
CA PRO A 108 17.71 -12.08 -20.72
C PRO A 108 18.51 -11.38 -21.82
N GLN A 109 18.90 -10.13 -21.56
CA GLN A 109 19.74 -9.39 -22.49
C GLN A 109 21.12 -10.03 -22.49
N ASN A 110 21.26 -11.01 -23.38
CA ASN A 110 22.43 -11.55 -24.02
C ASN A 110 23.76 -11.22 -23.34
N GLU A 111 24.37 -12.22 -22.70
CA GLU A 111 25.82 -12.39 -22.76
C GLU A 111 26.25 -12.42 -24.24
N PRO A 112 27.25 -11.62 -24.65
CA PRO A 112 28.11 -12.01 -25.75
C PRO A 112 29.51 -12.34 -25.20
N ALA A 113 29.80 -13.64 -25.25
CA ALA A 113 31.07 -14.30 -25.47
C ALA A 113 32.33 -13.80 -24.73
N ARG A 114 32.84 -14.68 -23.85
CA ARG A 114 34.29 -14.94 -23.79
C ARG A 114 34.82 -15.13 -25.21
N GLN A 115 35.71 -14.26 -25.68
CA GLN A 115 36.87 -14.59 -26.51
C GLN A 115 38.00 -13.64 -26.15
#